data_AF-A0A836KLM5-F1
#
_entry.id   AF-A0A836KLM5-F1
#
_cell.length_a   1.000
_cell.length_b   1.000
_cell.length_c   1.000
_cell.angle_alpha   90.00
_cell.angle_beta   90.00
_cell.angle_gamma   90.00
#
_symmetry.space_group_name_H-M   'P 1'
#
loop_
_entity.id
_entity.type
_entity.pdbx_description
1 polymer ?
#
loop_
_entity_poly.entity_id
_entity_poly.type
_entity_poly.pdbx_seq_one_letter_code
_entity_poly.pdbx_strand_id
1 'polypeptide(L)'
;MLSQYLRKRVSVVTIDGRNLVGVLHAADQLLNIVLTSCVERIGAPYDLDDSAAGEDNGSVVDDGISTAASSGDATRGALPPLEEVQLGVMMLRGADVVSIAAIDVYEEAGTNVKEWRGRDMPPAIAAAKS
;
A
#
# COMPACT_ATOMS: atom_id res chain seq x y z
N MET A 1 -8.67 22.40 7.04
CA MET A 1 -8.79 21.00 7.49
C MET A 1 -9.55 20.21 6.43
N LEU A 2 -8.90 19.22 5.80
CA LEU A 2 -9.28 18.37 4.64
C LEU A 2 -10.05 18.95 3.44
N SER A 3 -10.80 20.03 3.59
CA SER A 3 -11.56 20.72 2.54
C SER A 3 -10.74 21.04 1.30
N GLN A 4 -9.44 21.32 1.45
CA GLN A 4 -8.51 21.59 0.34
C GLN A 4 -8.20 20.36 -0.53
N TYR A 5 -8.51 19.15 -0.03
CA TYR A 5 -8.32 17.88 -0.72
C TYR A 5 -9.63 17.33 -1.29
N LEU A 6 -10.78 17.97 -1.01
CA LEU A 6 -12.06 17.55 -1.59
C LEU A 6 -11.98 17.61 -3.12
N ARG A 7 -12.50 16.56 -3.76
CA ARG A 7 -12.48 16.32 -5.20
C ARG A 7 -11.08 16.21 -5.81
N LYS A 8 -10.03 16.08 -5.00
CA LYS A 8 -8.68 15.77 -5.46
C LYS A 8 -8.41 14.28 -5.33
N ARG A 9 -7.50 13.79 -6.16
CA ARG A 9 -6.93 12.45 -6.00
C ARG A 9 -6.01 12.45 -4.80
N VAL A 10 -6.22 11.49 -3.91
CA VAL A 10 -5.46 11.34 -2.66
C VAL A 10 -4.99 9.91 -2.51
N SER A 11 -3.85 9.74 -1.83
CA SER A 11 -3.41 8.47 -1.26
C SER A 11 -3.73 8.48 0.22
N VAL A 12 -4.37 7.42 0.69
CA VAL A 12 -4.75 7.21 2.08
C VAL A 12 -4.06 5.97 2.58
N VAL A 13 -3.39 6.12 3.70
CA VAL A 13 -2.74 5.00 4.39
C VAL A 13 -3.56 4.64 5.60
N THR A 14 -3.87 3.35 5.76
CA THR A 14 -4.63 2.84 6.92
C THR A 14 -3.72 2.30 8.02
N ILE A 15 -4.29 2.07 9.20
CA ILE A 15 -3.59 1.48 10.35
C ILE A 15 -3.00 0.09 10.08
N ASP A 16 -3.59 -0.65 9.15
CA ASP A 16 -3.17 -2.00 8.80
C ASP A 16 -2.03 -2.01 7.76
N GLY A 17 -1.61 -0.84 7.27
CA GLY A 17 -0.55 -0.74 6.25
C GLY A 17 -1.03 -0.59 4.81
N ARG A 18 -2.36 -0.59 4.58
CA ARG A 18 -2.95 -0.57 3.23
C ARG A 18 -2.81 0.81 2.59
N ASN A 19 -2.54 0.84 1.27
CA ASN A 19 -2.47 2.07 0.48
C ASN A 19 -3.67 2.17 -0.46
N LEU A 20 -4.55 3.14 -0.20
CA LEU A 20 -5.78 3.36 -0.94
C LEU A 20 -5.70 4.66 -1.71
N VAL A 21 -5.93 4.59 -3.02
CA VAL A 21 -5.89 5.75 -3.90
C VAL A 21 -7.26 5.98 -4.48
N GLY A 22 -7.76 7.20 -4.34
CA GLY A 22 -9.09 7.55 -4.84
C GLY A 22 -9.31 9.05 -4.84
N VAL A 23 -10.53 9.46 -5.19
CA VAL A 23 -10.97 10.85 -5.11
C VAL A 23 -11.66 11.06 -3.78
N LEU A 24 -11.18 12.03 -2.99
CA LEU A 24 -11.80 12.38 -1.72
C LEU A 24 -13.13 13.09 -1.96
N HIS A 25 -14.25 12.39 -1.75
CA HIS A 25 -15.58 12.91 -2.01
C HIS A 25 -16.16 13.68 -0.82
N ALA A 26 -15.96 13.15 0.38
CA ALA A 26 -16.42 13.76 1.63
C ALA A 26 -15.42 13.48 2.75
N ALA A 27 -15.37 14.39 3.71
CA ALA A 27 -14.62 14.27 4.95
C ALA A 27 -15.38 14.99 6.07
N ASP A 28 -15.36 14.42 7.28
CA ASP A 28 -15.87 15.08 8.47
C ASP A 28 -14.74 15.52 9.43
N GLN A 29 -15.12 16.06 10.59
CA GLN A 29 -14.17 16.53 11.61
C GLN A 29 -13.42 15.40 12.33
N LEU A 30 -13.94 14.17 12.26
CA LEU A 30 -13.35 12.98 12.87
C LEU A 30 -12.49 12.18 11.86
N LEU A 31 -12.26 12.73 10.67
CA LEU A 31 -11.56 12.07 9.55
C LEU A 31 -12.28 10.84 9.01
N ASN A 32 -13.59 10.68 9.25
CA ASN A 32 -14.36 9.74 8.44
C ASN A 32 -14.41 10.29 7.02
N ILE A 33 -13.99 9.48 6.05
CA ILE A 33 -13.86 9.90 4.66
C ILE A 33 -14.61 8.97 3.73
N VAL A 34 -15.05 9.55 2.61
CA VAL A 34 -15.61 8.79 1.49
C VAL A 34 -14.67 8.95 0.31
N LEU A 35 -14.16 7.84 -0.20
CA LEU A 35 -13.37 7.77 -1.42
C LEU A 35 -14.22 7.21 -2.55
N THR A 36 -14.20 7.87 -3.69
CA THR A 36 -14.77 7.38 -4.95
C THR A 36 -13.65 6.98 -5.91
N SER A 37 -13.92 6.04 -6.82
CA SER A 37 -12.91 5.48 -7.73
C SER A 37 -11.69 4.95 -6.97
N CYS A 38 -11.95 4.35 -5.80
CA CYS A 38 -10.95 3.81 -4.90
C CYS A 38 -10.29 2.58 -5.53
N VAL A 39 -8.96 2.58 -5.52
CA VAL A 39 -8.09 1.49 -5.94
C VAL A 39 -7.14 1.23 -4.78
N GLU A 40 -6.96 -0.03 -4.42
CA GLU A 40 -5.95 -0.45 -3.48
C GLU A 40 -4.66 -0.80 -4.22
N ARG A 41 -3.53 -0.30 -3.71
CA ARG A 41 -2.19 -0.59 -4.21
C ARG A 41 -1.54 -1.61 -3.28
N ILE A 42 -1.26 -2.80 -3.79
CA ILE A 42 -0.68 -3.92 -3.05
C ILE A 42 0.72 -4.21 -3.58
N GLY A 43 1.72 -4.05 -2.72
CA GLY A 43 3.12 -4.32 -3.00
C GLY A 43 3.54 -5.71 -2.54
N ALA A 44 4.85 -5.89 -2.38
CA ALA A 44 5.39 -7.09 -1.77
C ALA A 44 5.11 -7.11 -0.26
N PRO A 45 4.91 -8.28 0.37
CA PRO A 45 4.70 -8.36 1.81
C PRO A 45 5.81 -7.66 2.60
N TYR A 46 5.42 -6.97 3.68
CA TYR A 46 6.31 -6.12 4.48
C TYR A 46 7.33 -6.92 5.30
N ASP A 47 7.05 -8.20 5.56
CA ASP A 47 7.82 -9.14 6.37
C ASP A 47 8.73 -10.05 5.53
N LEU A 48 8.84 -9.82 4.22
CA LEU A 48 9.78 -10.55 3.38
C LEU A 48 11.23 -10.26 3.81
N ASP A 49 11.94 -11.31 4.20
CA ASP A 49 13.36 -11.25 4.54
C ASP A 49 14.18 -10.75 3.33
N ASP A 50 14.94 -9.67 3.54
CA ASP A 50 15.88 -9.09 2.57
C ASP A 50 16.99 -10.07 2.14
N SER A 51 17.13 -11.20 2.83
CA SER A 51 18.09 -12.26 2.51
C SER A 51 17.90 -12.88 1.11
N ALA A 52 16.75 -12.65 0.45
CA ALA A 52 16.54 -13.04 -0.95
C ALA A 52 17.06 -12.01 -1.98
N ALA A 53 17.50 -10.81 -1.55
CA ALA A 53 17.99 -9.74 -2.42
C ALA A 53 19.54 -9.62 -2.46
N GLY A 54 20.27 -10.63 -1.95
CA GLY A 54 21.73 -10.75 -1.90
C GLY A 54 22.18 -10.75 -0.44
N GLU A 55 22.86 -11.76 0.10
CA GLU A 55 24.06 -12.43 -0.40
C GLU A 55 24.02 -13.95 -0.13
N ASP A 56 24.71 -14.71 -0.98
CA ASP A 56 25.16 -16.07 -0.72
C ASP A 56 25.87 -16.15 0.64
N ASN A 57 25.19 -16.65 1.67
CA ASN A 57 25.81 -17.36 2.79
C ASN A 57 24.75 -18.22 3.48
N GLY A 58 24.90 -19.54 3.34
CA GLY A 58 23.97 -20.52 3.85
C GLY A 58 23.77 -20.45 5.36
N SER A 59 22.51 -20.40 5.78
CA SER A 59 22.08 -20.88 7.09
C SER A 59 20.64 -21.38 6.98
N VAL A 60 20.51 -22.71 7.04
CA VAL A 60 19.28 -23.46 7.28
C VAL A 60 18.66 -23.04 8.62
N VAL A 61 17.39 -22.62 8.62
CA VAL A 61 16.44 -22.87 9.71
C VAL A 61 15.02 -22.93 9.14
N ASP A 62 14.39 -24.07 9.34
CA ASP A 62 13.00 -24.44 9.08
C ASP A 62 12.16 -24.07 10.30
N ASP A 63 11.10 -23.26 10.12
CA ASP A 63 9.81 -23.53 10.77
C ASP A 63 8.68 -22.73 10.12
N GLY A 64 7.60 -23.43 9.77
CA GLY A 64 6.58 -22.95 8.82
C GLY A 64 5.36 -22.25 9.42
N ILE A 65 4.75 -21.37 8.61
CA ILE A 65 3.33 -21.46 8.24
C ILE A 65 3.14 -20.67 6.93
N SER A 66 2.64 -21.33 5.89
CA SER A 66 2.45 -20.76 4.56
C SER A 66 0.97 -20.57 4.27
N THR A 67 0.56 -19.35 3.89
CA THR A 67 -0.73 -19.12 3.21
C THR A 67 -0.55 -18.18 2.00
N ALA A 68 -0.50 -18.81 0.83
CA ALA A 68 -0.88 -18.41 -0.53
C ALA A 68 -0.58 -16.96 -1.01
N ALA A 69 0.13 -16.72 -2.13
CA ALA A 69 0.09 -17.44 -3.39
C ALA A 69 1.46 -17.48 -4.10
N SER A 70 1.85 -18.67 -4.55
CA SER A 70 2.98 -18.91 -5.43
C SER A 70 2.51 -18.94 -6.89
N SER A 71 2.90 -17.93 -7.67
CA SER A 71 3.02 -18.05 -9.12
C SER A 71 4.40 -17.55 -9.52
N GLY A 72 5.32 -18.49 -9.74
CA GLY A 72 6.73 -18.20 -10.01
C GLY A 72 6.99 -17.71 -11.43
N ASP A 73 7.78 -16.66 -11.51
CA ASP A 73 8.80 -16.46 -12.54
C ASP A 73 10.02 -15.79 -11.87
N ALA A 74 11.03 -16.58 -11.57
CA ALA A 74 12.20 -16.18 -10.78
C ALA A 74 13.27 -15.53 -11.67
N THR A 75 12.98 -14.33 -12.19
CA THR A 75 14.02 -13.43 -12.68
C THR A 75 14.61 -12.65 -11.51
N ARG A 76 15.76 -13.14 -11.01
CA ARG A 76 16.78 -12.48 -10.16
C ARG A 76 16.35 -11.17 -9.46
N GLY A 77 16.05 -11.25 -8.15
CA GLY A 77 16.21 -10.15 -7.20
C GLY A 77 15.26 -8.94 -7.28
N ALA A 78 14.28 -8.93 -8.19
CA ALA A 78 13.32 -7.84 -8.28
C ALA A 78 12.05 -8.17 -7.47
N LEU A 79 11.62 -7.25 -6.61
CA LEU A 79 10.31 -7.32 -5.95
C LEU A 79 9.19 -7.48 -7.00
N PRO A 80 8.06 -8.13 -6.65
CA PRO A 80 6.92 -8.23 -7.55
C PRO A 80 6.37 -6.83 -7.92
N PRO A 81 5.79 -6.68 -9.13
CA PRO A 81 5.07 -5.46 -9.52
C PRO A 81 3.96 -5.11 -8.55
N LEU A 82 3.74 -3.81 -8.37
CA LEU A 82 2.58 -3.31 -7.65
C LEU A 82 1.29 -3.72 -8.35
N GLU A 83 0.37 -4.33 -7.59
CA GLU A 83 -0.96 -4.69 -8.04
C GLU A 83 -1.97 -3.59 -7.68
N GLU A 84 -2.93 -3.33 -8.58
CA GLU A 84 -4.03 -2.39 -8.36
C GLU A 84 -5.38 -3.12 -8.32
N VAL A 85 -6.04 -3.13 -7.16
CA VAL A 85 -7.35 -3.76 -6.95
C VAL A 85 -8.43 -2.69 -6.91
N GLN A 86 -9.39 -2.75 -7.85
CA GLN A 86 -10.48 -1.76 -7.91
C GLN A 86 -11.53 -2.04 -6.84
N LEU A 87 -11.74 -1.10 -5.92
CA LEU A 87 -12.71 -1.19 -4.82
C LEU A 87 -13.98 -0.36 -5.05
N GLY A 88 -13.93 0.65 -5.91
CA GLY A 88 -15.09 1.47 -6.26
C GLY A 88 -15.35 2.61 -5.27
N VAL A 89 -16.45 2.56 -4.52
CA VAL A 89 -16.79 3.59 -3.52
C VAL A 89 -16.68 2.99 -2.13
N MET A 90 -15.95 3.65 -1.24
CA MET A 90 -15.73 3.17 0.12
C MET A 90 -15.80 4.31 1.13
N MET A 91 -16.36 4.01 2.30
CA MET A 91 -16.29 4.86 3.47
C MET A 91 -15.25 4.30 4.43
N LEU A 92 -14.27 5.11 4.85
CA LEU A 92 -13.32 4.76 5.89
C LEU A 92 -13.68 5.48 7.18
N ARG A 93 -13.55 4.76 8.29
CA ARG A 93 -13.64 5.32 9.63
C ARG A 93 -12.36 6.07 9.94
N GLY A 94 -12.46 7.28 10.49
CA GLY A 94 -11.28 8.13 10.73
C GLY A 94 -10.28 7.60 11.74
N ALA A 95 -10.71 6.66 12.62
CA ALA A 95 -9.80 5.95 13.52
C ALA A 95 -8.83 5.02 12.78
N ASP A 96 -9.19 4.59 11.57
CA ASP A 96 -8.40 3.66 10.77
C ASP A 96 -7.48 4.39 9.77
N VAL A 97 -7.54 5.74 9.72
CA VAL A 97 -6.76 6.58 8.82
C VAL A 97 -5.48 7.05 9.51
N VAL A 98 -4.33 6.73 8.92
CA VAL A 98 -2.99 7.16 9.39
C VAL A 98 -2.58 8.45 8.69
N SER A 99 -2.68 8.50 7.36
CA SER A 99 -2.29 9.66 6.58
C SER A 99 -3.15 9.84 5.33
N ILE A 100 -3.23 11.10 4.87
CA ILE A 100 -3.89 11.48 3.61
C ILE A 100 -2.94 12.43 2.88
N ALA A 101 -2.48 12.02 1.71
CA ALA A 101 -1.58 12.80 0.85
C ALA A 101 -2.28 13.19 -0.45
N ALA A 102 -2.11 14.43 -0.90
CA ALA A 102 -2.51 14.82 -2.26
C ALA A 102 -1.56 14.17 -3.27
N ILE A 103 -2.14 13.64 -4.34
CA ILE A 103 -1.37 13.13 -5.47
C ILE A 103 -1.37 14.18 -6.58
N ASP A 104 -0.20 14.46 -7.14
CA ASP A 104 -0.11 15.21 -8.39
C ASP A 104 -0.54 14.30 -9.55
N VAL A 105 -1.70 14.62 -10.11
CA VAL A 105 -2.32 13.83 -11.17
C VAL A 105 -1.50 13.88 -12.46
N TYR A 106 -0.77 14.96 -12.71
CA TYR A 106 0.04 15.09 -13.93
C TYR A 106 1.31 14.26 -13.85
N GLU A 107 2.00 14.29 -12.70
CA GLU A 107 3.18 13.44 -12.48
C GLU A 107 2.78 11.96 -12.49
N GLU A 108 1.69 11.61 -11.80
CA GLU A 108 1.21 10.23 -11.76
C GLU A 108 0.82 9.71 -13.14
N ALA A 109 0.17 10.54 -13.98
CA ALA A 109 -0.19 10.16 -15.35
C ALA A 109 1.02 9.95 -16.27
N GLY A 110 2.16 10.57 -15.95
CA GLY A 110 3.42 10.38 -16.68
C GLY A 110 4.16 9.09 -16.30
N THR A 111 3.72 8.38 -15.26
CA THR A 111 4.37 7.17 -14.74
C THR A 111 3.53 5.92 -15.00
N ASN A 112 4.19 4.78 -15.17
CA ASN A 112 3.51 3.49 -15.27
C ASN A 112 3.49 2.80 -13.90
N VAL A 113 2.34 2.79 -13.24
CA VAL A 113 2.18 2.22 -11.89
C VAL A 113 2.52 0.72 -11.84
N LYS A 114 2.35 -0.01 -12.96
CA LYS A 114 2.70 -1.45 -13.04
C LYS A 114 4.20 -1.73 -12.98
N GLU A 115 5.01 -0.71 -13.25
CA GLU A 115 6.47 -0.77 -13.14
C GLU A 115 6.94 -0.43 -11.72
N TRP A 116 6.06 0.09 -10.86
CA TRP A 116 6.42 0.38 -9.48
C TRP A 116 6.68 -0.91 -8.71
N ARG A 117 7.65 -0.82 -7.80
CA ARG A 117 8.13 -1.90 -6.94
C ARG A 117 8.31 -1.34 -5.55
N GLY A 118 7.91 -2.10 -4.55
CA GLY A 118 8.02 -1.71 -3.16
C GLY A 118 7.40 -2.75 -2.26
N ARG A 119 7.74 -2.66 -0.98
CA ARG A 119 7.06 -3.41 0.07
C ARG A 119 5.87 -2.63 0.59
N ASP A 120 4.88 -3.37 1.07
CA ASP A 120 3.78 -2.80 1.83
C ASP A 120 4.28 -2.18 3.13
N MET A 121 3.50 -1.22 3.62
CA MET A 121 3.82 -0.57 4.89
C MET A 121 3.52 -1.54 6.03
N PRO A 122 4.40 -1.66 7.05
CA PRO A 122 4.06 -2.43 8.23
C PRO A 122 2.84 -1.81 8.93
N PRO A 123 2.03 -2.62 9.62
CA PRO A 123 0.94 -2.11 10.45
C PRO A 123 1.46 -1.07 11.46
N ALA A 124 0.66 -0.05 11.77
CA ALA A 124 1.06 1.06 12.63
C ALA A 124 1.52 0.58 14.03
N ILE A 125 0.94 -0.52 14.52
CA ILE A 125 1.32 -1.13 15.81
C ILE A 125 2.72 -1.76 15.75
N ALA A 126 3.11 -2.33 14.60
CA ALA A 126 4.43 -2.93 14.41
C ALA A 126 5.52 -1.85 14.32
N ALA A 127 5.23 -0.72 13.67
CA ALA A 127 6.15 0.41 13.54
C ALA A 127 6.49 1.09 14.89
N ALA A 128 5.60 1.01 15.89
CA ALA A 128 5.80 1.63 17.20
C ALA A 128 6.85 0.93 18.09
N LYS A 129 7.37 -0.24 17.68
CA LYS A 129 8.34 -1.03 18.46
C LYS A 129 9.82 -0.76 18.11
N SER A 130 10.13 0.25 17.29
CA SER A 130 11.51 0.60 16.91
C SER A 130 12.21 1.51 17.91
#